data_AF-A0A844X5L8-F1
#
_entry.id   AF-A0A844X5L8-F1
#
_cell.length_a   1.000
_cell.length_b   1.000
_cell.length_c   1.000
_cell.angle_alpha   90.00
_cell.angle_beta   90.00
_cell.angle_gamma   90.00
#
_symmetry.space_group_name_H-M   'P 1'
#
loop_
_entity.id
_entity.type
_entity.pdbx_description
1 polymer ?
#
loop_
_entity_poly.entity_id
_entity_poly.type
_entity_poly.pdbx_seq_one_letter_code
_entity_poly.pdbx_strand_id
1 'polypeptide(L)'
;MFYISPNYLSHLFQSEGKIGLNEYLNHIRLEYAKSLLKDYDLNIKEIALASGFKDSNYFCRIFKKKTERTPTQYRRQYHSKLMCK
;
A
#
# COMPACT_ATOMS: atom_id res chain seq x y z
N MET A 1 -10.10 -4.38 -17.74
CA MET A 1 -8.65 -4.30 -17.44
C MET A 1 -8.13 -3.05 -18.14
N PHE A 2 -7.73 -2.01 -17.39
CA PHE A 2 -7.32 -0.73 -17.97
C PHE A 2 -5.91 -0.86 -18.57
N TYR A 3 -5.80 -0.82 -19.90
CA TYR A 3 -4.52 -0.80 -20.62
C TYR A 3 -4.07 0.64 -20.79
N ILE A 4 -3.40 1.19 -19.78
CA ILE A 4 -2.68 2.45 -19.97
C ILE A 4 -1.22 2.12 -20.23
N SER A 5 -0.72 2.56 -21.39
CA SER A 5 0.68 2.39 -21.75
C SER A 5 1.57 3.07 -20.71
N PRO A 6 2.57 2.37 -20.13
CA PRO A 6 3.48 2.93 -19.12
C PRO A 6 4.12 4.25 -19.58
N ASN A 7 4.40 4.41 -20.87
CA ASN A 7 4.99 5.61 -21.44
C ASN A 7 4.02 6.80 -21.42
N TYR A 8 2.74 6.57 -21.71
CA TYR A 8 1.72 7.64 -21.69
C TYR A 8 1.46 8.13 -20.26
N LEU A 9 1.37 7.20 -19.30
CA LEU A 9 1.28 7.54 -17.88
C LEU A 9 2.52 8.24 -17.35
N SER A 10 3.72 7.81 -17.76
CA SER A 10 4.96 8.42 -17.32
C SER A 10 5.11 9.85 -17.85
N HIS A 11 4.74 10.11 -19.11
CA HIS A 11 4.72 11.46 -19.67
C HIS A 11 3.69 12.37 -18.99
N LEU A 12 2.48 11.87 -18.72
CA LEU A 12 1.43 12.62 -18.03
C LEU A 12 1.83 12.95 -16.57
N PHE A 13 2.47 12.01 -15.87
CA PHE A 13 2.98 12.23 -14.51
C PHE A 13 4.20 13.15 -14.48
N GLN A 14 5.01 13.21 -15.53
CA GLN A 14 6.19 14.07 -15.60
C GLN A 14 5.87 15.51 -15.97
N SER A 15 4.74 15.76 -16.65
CA SER A 15 4.28 17.13 -16.97
C SER A 15 3.56 17.83 -15.81
N GLU A 16 2.88 17.08 -14.93
CA GLU A 16 2.09 17.68 -13.83
C GLU A 16 2.46 17.20 -12.41
N GLY A 17 3.16 16.06 -12.27
CA GLY A 17 3.41 15.40 -10.98
C GLY A 17 4.83 15.61 -10.46
N LYS A 18 4.97 16.14 -9.24
CA LYS A 18 6.25 16.19 -8.48
C LYS A 18 6.74 14.80 -8.01
N ILE A 19 6.03 13.73 -8.35
CA ILE A 19 6.29 12.35 -7.90
C ILE A 19 6.34 11.39 -9.09
N GLY A 20 7.24 10.43 -9.05
CA GLY A 20 7.35 9.41 -10.10
C GLY A 20 6.16 8.44 -10.10
N LEU A 21 5.80 7.89 -11.26
CA LEU A 21 4.70 6.94 -11.43
C LEU A 21 4.78 5.75 -10.45
N ASN A 22 5.97 5.19 -10.25
CA ASN A 22 6.19 4.10 -9.30
C ASN A 22 5.88 4.50 -7.85
N GLU A 23 6.18 5.75 -7.48
CA GLU A 23 5.88 6.26 -6.15
C GLU A 23 4.38 6.47 -5.96
N TYR A 24 3.70 6.98 -6.98
CA TYR A 24 2.24 7.08 -6.99
C TYR A 24 1.55 5.71 -6.91
N LEU A 25 1.98 4.73 -7.70
CA LEU A 25 1.45 3.37 -7.63
C LEU A 25 1.68 2.75 -6.25
N ASN A 26 2.87 2.91 -5.69
CA ASN A 26 3.15 2.44 -4.33
C ASN A 26 2.26 3.14 -3.31
N HIS A 27 1.97 4.43 -3.46
CA HIS A 27 1.03 5.15 -2.59
C HIS A 27 -0.37 4.53 -2.65
N ILE A 28 -0.94 4.36 -3.84
CA ILE A 28 -2.27 3.75 -4.01
C ILE A 28 -2.33 2.33 -3.43
N ARG A 29 -1.32 1.51 -3.71
CA ARG A 29 -1.22 0.14 -3.16
C ARG A 29 -1.13 0.14 -1.64
N LEU A 30 -0.41 1.08 -1.05
CA LEU A 30 -0.28 1.21 0.41
C LEU A 30 -1.59 1.66 1.06
N GLU A 31 -2.35 2.56 0.44
CA GLU A 31 -3.66 2.97 0.95
C GLU A 31 -4.64 1.79 0.98
N TYR A 32 -4.66 0.97 -0.07
CA TYR A 32 -5.46 -0.26 -0.07
C TYR A 32 -4.98 -1.29 0.97
N ALA A 33 -3.66 -1.44 1.14
CA ALA A 33 -3.13 -2.31 2.19
C ALA A 33 -3.54 -1.83 3.60
N LYS A 34 -3.62 -0.51 3.84
CA LYS A 34 -4.06 0.06 5.12
C LYS A 34 -5.53 -0.23 5.40
N SER A 35 -6.42 -0.18 4.40
CA SER A 35 -7.83 -0.55 4.61
C SER A 35 -7.94 -2.04 4.94
N LEU A 36 -7.24 -2.89 4.20
CA LEU A 36 -7.22 -4.33 4.49
C LEU A 36 -6.72 -4.65 5.91
N LEU A 37 -5.70 -3.94 6.38
CA LEU A 37 -5.15 -4.11 7.74
C LEU A 37 -6.07 -3.61 8.86
N LYS A 38 -7.07 -2.79 8.55
CA LYS A 38 -8.05 -2.26 9.52
C LYS A 38 -9.31 -3.11 9.59
N ASP A 39 -9.77 -3.57 8.44
CA ASP A 39 -11.10 -4.15 8.31
C ASP A 39 -11.07 -5.68 8.33
N TYR A 40 -9.91 -6.31 8.10
CA TYR A 40 -9.79 -7.76 7.97
C TYR A 40 -8.59 -8.36 8.73
N ASP A 41 -8.78 -9.58 9.23
CA ASP A 41 -7.76 -10.38 9.92
C ASP A 41 -6.96 -11.30 8.97
N LEU A 42 -6.70 -10.83 7.75
CA LEU A 42 -5.93 -11.58 6.74
C LEU A 42 -4.45 -11.73 7.13
N ASN A 43 -3.75 -12.69 6.56
CA ASN A 43 -2.30 -12.78 6.73
C ASN A 43 -1.60 -11.59 6.02
N ILE A 44 -0.50 -11.08 6.59
CA ILE A 44 0.29 -9.98 5.98
C ILE A 44 0.75 -10.35 4.56
N LYS A 45 1.06 -11.63 4.31
CA LYS A 45 1.40 -12.11 2.97
C LYS A 45 0.24 -11.96 1.98
N GLU A 46 -0.97 -12.31 2.40
CA GLU A 46 -2.18 -12.20 1.57
C GLU A 46 -2.52 -10.73 1.29
N ILE A 47 -2.40 -9.87 2.30
CA ILE A 47 -2.60 -8.42 2.13
C ILE A 47 -1.58 -7.85 1.13
N ALA A 48 -0.31 -8.27 1.20
CA ALA A 48 0.70 -7.83 0.25
C ALA A 48 0.31 -8.21 -1.20
N LEU A 49 -0.08 -9.47 -1.41
CA LEU A 49 -0.51 -9.97 -2.71
C LEU A 49 -1.78 -9.26 -3.22
N ALA A 50 -2.80 -9.13 -2.37
CA ALA A 50 -4.05 -8.45 -2.67
C ALA A 50 -3.84 -6.96 -3.00
N SER A 51 -2.85 -6.33 -2.37
CA SER A 51 -2.48 -4.93 -2.64
C SER A 51 -1.55 -4.76 -3.84
N GLY A 52 -1.28 -5.82 -4.60
CA GLY A 52 -0.49 -5.76 -5.83
C GLY A 52 1.03 -5.77 -5.60
N PHE A 53 1.50 -6.16 -4.42
CA PHE A 53 2.92 -6.44 -4.18
C PHE A 53 3.20 -7.92 -4.44
N LYS A 54 4.15 -8.19 -5.33
CA LYS A 54 4.61 -9.57 -5.60
C LYS A 54 5.43 -10.16 -4.46
N ASP A 55 6.12 -9.30 -3.72
CA ASP A 55 7.03 -9.69 -2.63
C ASP A 55 6.58 -9.07 -1.31
N SER A 56 6.28 -9.91 -0.33
CA SER A 56 5.81 -9.50 0.98
C SER A 56 6.90 -8.81 1.83
N ASN A 57 8.18 -9.15 1.64
CA ASN A 57 9.29 -8.50 2.34
C ASN A 57 9.50 -7.07 1.83
N TYR A 58 9.44 -6.88 0.51
CA TYR A 58 9.48 -5.57 -0.13
C TYR A 58 8.29 -4.72 0.32
N PHE A 59 7.09 -5.29 0.37
CA PHE A 59 5.91 -4.66 0.94
C PHE A 59 6.17 -4.19 2.37
N CYS A 60 6.63 -5.07 3.27
CA CYS A 60 6.90 -4.72 4.66
C CYS A 60 7.92 -3.56 4.78
N ARG A 61 8.97 -3.56 3.96
CA ARG A 61 9.98 -2.51 3.93
C ARG A 61 9.41 -1.17 3.49
N ILE A 62 8.65 -1.16 2.38
CA ILE A 62 8.04 0.07 1.85
C ILE A 62 6.94 0.58 2.77
N PHE A 63 6.12 -0.31 3.32
CA PHE A 63 5.06 0.02 4.27
C PHE A 63 5.67 0.70 5.51
N LYS A 64 6.66 0.07 6.16
CA LYS A 64 7.35 0.66 7.30
C LYS A 64 8.01 2.00 6.96
N LYS A 65 8.62 2.13 5.77
CA LYS A 65 9.23 3.39 5.33
C LYS A 65 8.21 4.52 5.17
N LYS A 66 6.99 4.21 4.73
CA LYS A 66 5.95 5.20 4.43
C LYS A 66 4.98 5.46 5.59
N THR A 67 4.83 4.52 6.52
CA THR A 67 3.91 4.64 7.68
C THR A 67 4.63 4.69 9.02
N GLU A 68 5.96 4.57 9.03
CA GLU A 68 6.83 4.46 10.21
C GLU A 68 6.53 3.26 11.11
N ARG A 69 5.61 2.37 10.69
CA ARG A 69 5.13 1.22 11.46
C ARG A 69 5.14 -0.02 10.59
N THR A 70 5.43 -1.18 11.18
CA THR A 70 5.25 -2.45 10.46
C THR A 70 3.77 -2.71 10.20
N PRO A 71 3.41 -3.50 9.17
CA PRO A 71 2.02 -3.88 8.91
C PRO A 71 1.31 -4.47 10.15
N THR A 72 2.02 -5.32 10.91
CA THR A 72 1.49 -5.93 12.15
C THR A 72 1.27 -4.90 13.26
N GLN A 73 2.20 -3.96 13.46
CA GLN A 73 2.03 -2.87 14.42
C GLN A 73 0.86 -1.96 14.03
N TYR A 74 0.72 -1.69 12.74
CA TYR A 74 -0.39 -0.90 12.20
C TYR A 74 -1.73 -1.60 12.51
N ARG A 75 -1.89 -2.89 12.19
CA ARG A 75 -3.09 -3.66 12.55
C ARG A 75 -3.42 -3.58 14.03
N ARG A 76 -2.44 -3.85 14.90
CA ARG A 76 -2.63 -3.86 16.35
C ARG A 76 -3.14 -2.51 16.87
N GLN A 77 -2.64 -1.41 16.31
CA GLN A 77 -3.07 -0.07 16.70
C GLN A 77 -4.56 0.19 16.42
N TYR A 78 -5.11 -0.32 15.31
CA TYR A 78 -6.51 -0.12 14.95
C TYR A 78 -7.44 -1.12 15.62
N HIS A 79 -7.05 -2.40 15.74
CA HIS A 79 -7.84 -3.39 16.47
C HIS A 79 -7.91 -3.09 17.98
N SER A 80 -6.83 -2.58 18.58
CA SER A 80 -6.86 -2.13 19.99
C SER A 80 -7.82 -0.95 20.23
N LYS A 81 -8.19 -0.20 19.19
CA LYS A 81 -9.13 0.92 19.27
C LYS A 81 -10.59 0.50 19.11
N LEU A 82 -10.85 -0.66 18.50
CA LEU A 82 -12.18 -1.24 18.34
C LEU A 82 -12.66 -2.00 19.59
N MET A 83 -11.74 -2.43 20.47
CA MET A 83 -12.10 -3.11 21.73
C MET A 83 -12.40 -2.19 22.92
N CYS A 84 -12.41 -0.87 22.69
CA CYS A 84 -12.72 0.15 23.71
C CYS A 84 -13.99 0.95 23.36
N LYS A 85 -14.87 0.39 22.52
CA LYS A 85 -16.15 0.99 22.15
C LYS A 85 -17.30 0.05 22.49
#